data_AF-A0A355SG91-F1
#
_entry.id   AF-A0A355SG91-F1
#
_cell.length_a   1.000
_cell.length_b   1.000
_cell.length_c   1.000
_cell.angle_alpha   90.00
_cell.angle_beta   90.00
_cell.angle_gamma   90.00
#
_symmetry.space_group_name_H-M   'P 1'
#
loop_
_entity.id
_entity.type
_entity.pdbx_description
1 polymer ?
#
loop_
_entity_poly.entity_id
_entity_poly.type
_entity_poly.pdbx_seq_one_letter_code
_entity_poly.pdbx_strand_id
1 'polypeptide(L)'
;MSSDTGNVKSDKQDEKNVDSRNKELNNIKELGNTDLSLIKSNIQCLTIIGQIEGHAVLPPQNKSTKYEHVIPQLVEIEENKDIEGLLIILNTVGGDVEAGLAIAEMINSL
;
A
#
# COMPACT_ATOMS: atom_id res chain seq x y z
N MET A 1 -1.17 43.23 -53.70
CA MET A 1 -0.57 41.89 -53.77
C MET A 1 0.46 41.83 -52.65
N SER A 2 0.03 41.44 -51.45
CA SER A 2 0.27 40.10 -50.85
C SER A 2 1.42 40.24 -49.82
N SER A 3 1.10 40.45 -48.53
CA SER A 3 1.09 39.44 -47.45
C SER A 3 2.47 38.85 -47.15
N ASP A 4 3.05 39.09 -45.96
CA ASP A 4 3.09 38.08 -44.89
C ASP A 4 3.79 38.57 -43.60
N THR A 5 3.27 38.13 -42.47
CA THR A 5 3.75 38.33 -41.09
C THR A 5 4.53 37.11 -40.59
N GLY A 6 5.57 37.31 -39.76
CA GLY A 6 6.18 36.27 -38.91
C GLY A 6 7.30 36.89 -38.04
N ASN A 7 7.18 37.03 -36.70
CA ASN A 7 7.28 36.03 -35.60
C ASN A 7 8.69 35.39 -35.56
N VAL A 8 9.46 35.27 -34.46
CA VAL A 8 9.18 34.88 -33.06
C VAL A 8 10.33 35.38 -32.15
N LYS A 9 10.00 35.82 -30.92
CA LYS A 9 10.93 35.93 -29.77
C LYS A 9 10.94 34.62 -28.99
N SER A 10 12.11 34.06 -28.68
CA SER A 10 12.25 32.96 -27.71
C SER A 10 13.67 32.98 -27.13
N ASP A 11 13.83 33.34 -25.85
CA ASP A 11 15.04 33.08 -25.04
C ASP A 11 14.84 33.43 -23.56
N LYS A 12 13.75 32.96 -22.92
CA LYS A 12 13.51 33.18 -21.47
C LYS A 12 12.82 32.02 -20.74
N GLN A 13 13.03 30.76 -21.14
CA GLN A 13 12.38 29.62 -20.48
C GLN A 13 13.29 28.64 -19.74
N ASP A 14 14.62 28.72 -19.88
CA ASP A 14 15.50 27.67 -19.31
C ASP A 14 15.96 27.88 -17.85
N GLU A 15 15.90 29.09 -17.28
CA GLU A 15 16.41 29.32 -15.92
C GLU A 15 15.48 28.83 -14.79
N LYS A 16 14.16 28.74 -15.02
CA LYS A 16 13.21 28.32 -13.96
C LYS A 16 13.21 26.81 -13.65
N ASN A 17 13.76 25.99 -14.54
CA ASN A 17 13.68 24.53 -14.42
C ASN A 17 14.82 23.94 -13.54
N VAL A 18 15.97 24.63 -13.47
CA VAL A 18 17.14 24.17 -12.69
C VAL A 18 16.94 24.41 -11.19
N ASP A 19 16.32 25.53 -10.81
CA ASP A 19 16.04 25.86 -9.39
C ASP A 19 15.00 24.92 -8.77
N SER A 20 14.04 24.47 -9.56
CA SER A 20 12.96 23.57 -9.11
C SER A 20 13.49 22.17 -8.79
N ARG A 21 14.37 21.64 -9.66
CA ARG A 21 15.05 20.35 -9.44
C ARG A 21 16.02 20.40 -8.25
N ASN A 22 16.74 21.51 -8.04
CA ASN A 22 17.60 21.65 -6.88
C ASN A 22 16.82 21.68 -5.56
N LYS A 23 15.62 22.30 -5.53
CA LYS A 23 14.74 22.24 -4.36
C LYS A 23 14.22 20.84 -4.05
N GLU A 24 13.84 20.07 -5.06
CA GLU A 24 13.45 18.66 -4.87
C GLU A 24 14.63 17.82 -4.36
N LEU A 25 15.82 17.97 -4.94
CA LEU A 25 17.02 17.24 -4.52
C LEU A 25 17.49 17.61 -3.10
N ASN A 26 17.33 18.87 -2.69
CA ASN A 26 17.64 19.31 -1.33
C ASN A 26 16.62 18.79 -0.31
N ASN A 27 15.32 18.79 -0.67
CA ASN A 27 14.28 18.17 0.17
C ASN A 27 14.53 16.65 0.35
N ILE A 28 14.98 15.96 -0.70
CA ILE A 28 15.32 14.52 -0.62
C ILE A 28 16.50 14.26 0.33
N LYS A 29 17.51 15.15 0.34
CA LYS A 29 18.68 15.02 1.25
C LYS A 29 18.37 15.36 2.70
N GLU A 30 17.52 16.36 2.96
CA GLU A 30 17.20 16.78 4.34
C GLU A 30 16.21 15.85 5.05
N LEU A 31 15.36 15.13 4.31
CA LEU A 31 14.37 14.20 4.87
C LEU A 31 14.90 12.76 5.06
N GLY A 32 16.12 12.45 4.62
CA GLY A 32 16.69 11.10 4.75
C GLY A 32 15.89 10.01 4.03
N ASN A 33 14.99 10.39 3.12
CA ASN A 33 14.18 9.45 2.36
C ASN A 33 15.04 8.92 1.21
N THR A 34 15.81 7.88 1.53
CA THR A 34 16.28 6.96 0.51
C THR A 34 15.01 6.33 -0.04
N ASP A 35 14.64 6.68 -1.28
CA ASP A 35 13.61 6.00 -2.02
C ASP A 35 14.13 4.56 -2.24
N LEU A 36 13.96 3.74 -1.21
CA LEU A 36 14.13 2.32 -1.29
C LEU A 36 13.10 1.96 -2.36
N SER A 37 13.60 1.62 -3.55
CA SER A 37 12.81 0.95 -4.57
C SER A 37 12.35 -0.37 -3.96
N LEU A 38 11.32 -0.29 -3.12
CA LEU A 38 10.48 -1.37 -2.69
C LEU A 38 10.03 -1.95 -4.02
N ILE A 39 10.44 -3.20 -4.26
CA ILE A 39 9.81 -4.03 -5.27
C ILE A 39 8.31 -3.84 -5.02
N LYS A 40 7.64 -3.08 -5.88
CA LYS A 40 6.19 -2.89 -5.82
C LYS A 40 5.62 -4.25 -6.18
N SER A 41 5.47 -5.08 -5.17
CA SER A 41 4.74 -6.33 -5.26
C SER A 41 3.27 -5.93 -5.28
N ASN A 42 2.65 -6.16 -6.43
CA ASN A 42 1.21 -6.22 -6.62
C ASN A 42 0.57 -7.36 -5.79
N ILE A 43 1.36 -8.24 -5.16
CA ILE A 43 0.88 -9.27 -4.24
C ILE A 43 1.01 -8.77 -2.81
N GLN A 44 -0.13 -8.66 -2.12
CA GLN A 44 -0.18 -8.38 -0.69
C GLN A 44 -0.10 -9.68 0.10
N CYS A 45 0.70 -9.69 1.17
CA CYS A 45 0.81 -10.85 2.06
C CYS A 45 0.00 -10.62 3.33
N LEU A 46 -0.91 -11.53 3.64
CA LEU A 46 -1.65 -11.59 4.90
C LEU A 46 -1.13 -12.78 5.72
N THR A 47 -0.67 -12.51 6.94
CA THR A 47 -0.10 -13.54 7.81
C THR A 47 -1.02 -13.80 8.99
N ILE A 48 -1.45 -15.05 9.11
CA ILE A 48 -2.30 -15.54 10.19
C ILE A 48 -1.48 -16.53 11.01
N ILE A 49 -1.09 -16.14 12.22
CA ILE A 49 -0.24 -16.93 13.11
C ILE A 49 -0.90 -17.11 14.47
N GLY A 50 -0.79 -18.31 15.01
CA GLY A 50 -1.30 -18.65 16.33
C GLY A 50 -2.82 -18.83 16.32
N GLN A 51 -3.47 -18.51 17.43
CA GLN A 51 -4.90 -18.75 17.57
C GLN A 51 -5.72 -17.61 16.97
N ILE A 52 -6.80 -17.91 16.26
CA ILE A 52 -7.75 -16.88 15.82
C ILE A 52 -8.58 -16.44 17.02
N GLU A 53 -8.44 -15.17 17.38
CA GLU A 53 -9.20 -14.53 18.45
C GLU A 53 -10.45 -13.88 17.87
N GLY A 54 -11.60 -14.19 18.44
CA GLY A 54 -12.93 -13.64 18.11
C GLY A 54 -13.46 -12.76 19.25
N HIS A 55 -14.66 -13.07 19.74
CA HIS A 55 -15.30 -12.34 20.85
C HIS A 55 -14.58 -12.52 22.20
N ALA A 56 -13.97 -13.69 22.42
CA ALA A 56 -13.26 -14.00 23.65
C ALA A 56 -11.81 -13.53 23.57
N VAL A 57 -11.42 -12.62 24.46
CA VAL A 57 -10.04 -12.13 24.54
C VAL A 57 -9.13 -13.22 25.09
N LEU A 58 -8.08 -13.54 24.33
CA LEU A 58 -7.09 -14.53 24.74
C LEU A 58 -6.06 -13.91 25.71
N PRO A 59 -5.45 -14.72 26.60
CA PRO A 59 -4.37 -14.24 27.43
C PRO A 59 -3.23 -13.65 26.59
N PRO A 60 -2.58 -12.55 27.03
CA PRO A 60 -1.58 -11.83 26.23
C PRO A 60 -0.29 -12.63 25.94
N GLN A 61 -0.11 -13.78 26.60
CA GLN A 61 1.00 -14.70 26.31
C GLN A 61 0.76 -15.56 25.07
N ASN A 62 -0.49 -15.69 24.62
CA ASN A 62 -0.82 -16.46 23.43
C ASN A 62 -0.49 -15.65 22.19
N LYS A 63 0.17 -16.29 21.22
CA LYS A 63 0.22 -15.75 19.86
C LYS A 63 -1.19 -15.84 19.30
N SER A 64 -1.84 -14.69 19.09
CA SER A 64 -3.14 -14.62 18.46
C SER A 64 -3.11 -13.71 17.25
N THR A 65 -3.97 -14.04 16.29
CA THR A 65 -4.34 -13.14 15.20
C THR A 65 -5.77 -12.68 15.48
N LYS A 66 -5.95 -11.37 15.56
CA LYS A 66 -7.26 -10.77 15.86
C LYS A 66 -8.05 -10.58 14.58
N TYR A 67 -9.23 -11.20 14.49
CA TYR A 67 -10.07 -11.09 13.30
C TYR A 67 -10.47 -9.64 13.00
N GLU A 68 -10.67 -8.82 14.06
CA GLU A 68 -10.97 -7.39 13.94
C GLU A 68 -9.90 -6.60 13.19
N HIS A 69 -8.65 -7.09 13.14
CA HIS A 69 -7.58 -6.48 12.36
C HIS A 69 -7.48 -7.09 10.96
N VAL A 70 -7.81 -8.37 10.81
CA VAL A 70 -7.76 -9.07 9.52
C VAL A 70 -8.85 -8.57 8.58
N ILE A 71 -10.08 -8.36 9.07
CA ILE A 71 -11.20 -7.95 8.23
C ILE A 71 -10.95 -6.58 7.56
N PRO A 72 -10.52 -5.51 8.27
CA PRO A 72 -10.18 -4.24 7.64
C PRO A 72 -9.05 -4.37 6.61
N GLN A 73 -8.04 -5.21 6.88
CA GLN A 73 -6.94 -5.44 5.93
C GLN A 73 -7.44 -6.09 4.63
N LEU A 74 -8.35 -7.07 4.73
CA LEU A 74 -8.97 -7.68 3.56
C LEU A 74 -9.80 -6.68 2.74
N VAL A 75 -10.51 -5.77 3.42
CA VAL A 75 -11.27 -4.70 2.74
C VAL A 75 -10.33 -3.72 2.02
N GLU A 76 -9.23 -3.32 2.65
CA GLU A 76 -8.22 -2.46 2.02
C GLU A 76 -7.61 -3.13 0.78
N ILE A 77 -7.40 -4.45 0.85
CA ILE A 77 -6.91 -5.24 -0.29
C ILE A 77 -7.92 -5.22 -1.44
N GLU A 78 -9.20 -5.41 -1.15
CA GLU A 78 -10.26 -5.41 -2.16
C GLU A 78 -10.42 -4.04 -2.86
N GLU A 79 -10.35 -2.95 -2.10
CA GLU A 79 -10.54 -1.61 -2.66
C GLU A 79 -9.32 -1.09 -3.44
N ASN A 80 -8.14 -1.67 -3.21
CA ASN A 80 -6.89 -1.20 -3.79
C ASN A 80 -6.59 -1.83 -5.16
N LYS A 81 -6.74 -1.01 -6.22
CA LYS A 81 -6.50 -1.39 -7.61
C LYS A 81 -5.04 -1.70 -7.97
N ASP A 82 -4.08 -1.33 -7.12
CA ASP A 82 -2.67 -1.65 -7.33
C ASP A 82 -2.32 -3.08 -6.86
N ILE A 83 -3.24 -3.75 -6.13
CA ILE A 83 -3.08 -5.12 -5.65
C ILE A 83 -3.73 -6.07 -6.66
N GLU A 84 -2.92 -6.98 -7.22
CA GLU A 84 -3.36 -7.99 -8.19
C GLU A 84 -3.49 -9.38 -7.56
N GLY A 85 -3.14 -9.54 -6.29
CA GLY A 85 -3.29 -10.82 -5.60
C GLY A 85 -3.01 -10.79 -4.11
N LEU A 86 -3.49 -11.83 -3.43
CA LEU A 86 -3.35 -12.03 -1.99
C LEU A 86 -2.62 -13.36 -1.72
N LEU A 87 -1.50 -13.30 -1.00
CA LEU A 87 -0.82 -14.46 -0.45
C LEU A 87 -1.15 -14.61 1.03
N ILE A 88 -1.74 -15.73 1.41
CA ILE A 88 -2.08 -16.01 2.80
C ILE A 88 -1.10 -17.02 3.38
N ILE A 89 -0.41 -16.62 4.45
CA ILE A 89 0.44 -17.51 5.25
C ILE A 89 -0.36 -17.90 6.48
N LEU A 90 -0.79 -19.17 6.53
CA LEU A 90 -1.61 -19.70 7.61
C LEU A 90 -0.79 -20.66 8.48
N ASN A 91 -0.49 -20.24 9.71
CA ASN A 91 0.12 -21.05 10.75
C ASN A 91 -0.70 -20.94 12.04
N THR A 92 -1.88 -21.56 12.02
CA THR A 92 -2.82 -21.53 13.12
C THR A 92 -2.91 -22.88 13.83
N VAL A 93 -3.21 -22.83 15.13
CA VAL A 93 -3.58 -24.00 15.95
C VAL A 93 -5.11 -24.14 16.09
N GLY A 94 -5.88 -23.29 15.40
CA GLY A 94 -7.34 -23.16 15.53
C GLY A 94 -7.73 -21.83 16.18
N GLY A 95 -8.93 -21.76 16.75
CA GLY A 95 -9.40 -20.55 17.41
C GLY A 95 -10.92 -20.47 17.46
N ASP A 96 -11.41 -19.24 17.50
CA ASP A 96 -12.83 -18.94 17.41
C ASP A 96 -13.39 -19.33 16.03
N VAL A 97 -14.45 -20.14 16.03
CA VAL A 97 -15.06 -20.69 14.82
C VAL A 97 -15.75 -19.59 14.01
N GLU A 98 -16.41 -18.65 14.67
CA GLU A 98 -17.15 -17.56 14.01
C GLU A 98 -16.18 -16.59 13.33
N ALA A 99 -15.10 -16.24 14.03
CA ALA A 99 -14.04 -15.39 13.50
C ALA A 99 -13.32 -16.02 12.31
N GLY A 100 -13.02 -17.32 12.39
CA GLY A 100 -12.42 -18.07 11.28
C GLY A 100 -13.36 -18.13 10.05
N LEU A 101 -14.65 -18.35 10.28
CA LEU A 101 -15.66 -18.36 9.23
C LEU A 101 -15.78 -16.99 8.55
N ALA A 102 -15.85 -15.91 9.32
CA ALA A 102 -15.94 -14.56 8.77
C ALA A 102 -14.73 -14.20 7.89
N ILE A 103 -13.52 -14.57 8.32
CA ILE A 103 -12.30 -14.39 7.51
C ILE A 103 -12.39 -15.20 6.22
N ALA A 104 -12.86 -16.46 6.28
CA ALA A 104 -12.97 -17.32 5.11
C ALA A 104 -14.00 -16.80 4.10
N GLU A 105 -15.17 -16.34 4.58
CA GLU A 105 -16.21 -15.75 3.74
C GLU A 105 -15.74 -14.46 3.07
N MET A 106 -15.03 -13.60 3.81
CA MET A 106 -14.43 -12.39 3.23
C MET A 106 -13.43 -12.73 2.15
N ILE A 107 -12.49 -13.65 2.39
CA ILE A 107 -11.50 -14.08 1.38
C ILE A 107 -12.19 -14.65 0.14
N ASN A 108 -13.27 -15.41 0.31
CA ASN A 108 -14.04 -15.98 -0.81
C ASN A 108 -14.85 -14.92 -1.58
N SER A 109 -15.08 -13.73 -1.00
CA SER A 109 -15.79 -12.64 -1.66
C SER A 109 -14.90 -11.74 -2.53
N LEU A 110 -13.58 -11.83 -2.35
CA LEU A 110 -12.55 -11.21 -3.21
C LEU A 110 -12.43 -11.96 -4.54
#